data_AF-A0A1F6TPI7-F1
#
_entry.id   AF-A0A1F6TPI7-F1
#
_cell.length_a   1.000
_cell.length_b   1.000
_cell.length_c   1.000
_cell.angle_alpha   90.00
_cell.angle_beta   90.00
_cell.angle_gamma   90.00
#
_symmetry.space_group_name_H-M   'P 1'
#
loop_
_entity.id
_entity.type
_entity.pdbx_description
1 polymer ?
#
loop_
_entity_poly.entity_id
_entity_poly.type
_entity_poly.pdbx_seq_one_letter_code
_entity_poly.pdbx_strand_id
1 'polypeptide(L)'
;DMIDPIIQKTGENIQLGEAFLVSGEVIGSYVHNNKTGVIVSLTGGSTELARDIAMHVTAMRPEYISQEEITEDVKKTMREIFEKEVAGVDKPAEIKEKMLLGKMATYFKEKTLLDQSFIKDGEQTVGKLLEKAGAKIKEVKRYSI
;
A
#
# COMPACT_ATOMS: atom_id res chain seq x y z
N ASP A 1 17.58 -5.07 29.24
CA ASP A 1 17.06 -5.97 30.31
C ASP A 1 16.42 -7.25 29.78
N MET A 2 15.29 -7.22 29.06
CA MET A 2 14.60 -8.47 28.65
C MET A 2 15.25 -9.20 27.46
N ILE A 3 15.95 -8.48 26.56
CA ILE A 3 16.56 -9.05 25.34
C ILE A 3 17.99 -9.55 25.62
N ASP A 4 18.70 -8.94 26.58
CA ASP A 4 20.11 -9.24 26.88
C ASP A 4 20.38 -10.72 27.20
N PRO A 5 19.53 -11.45 27.96
CA PRO A 5 19.73 -12.88 28.17
C PRO A 5 19.66 -13.71 26.89
N ILE A 6 18.87 -13.27 25.91
CA ILE A 6 18.76 -13.94 24.61
C ILE A 6 20.03 -13.67 23.79
N ILE A 7 20.48 -12.41 23.73
CA ILE A 7 21.74 -12.03 23.07
C ILE A 7 22.92 -12.82 23.64
N GLN A 8 23.01 -12.92 24.97
CA GLN A 8 24.09 -13.68 25.63
C GLN A 8 24.02 -15.18 25.32
N LYS A 9 22.82 -15.74 25.17
CA LYS A 9 22.62 -17.16 24.87
C LYS A 9 22.88 -17.49 23.40
N THR A 10 22.48 -16.63 22.46
CA THR A 10 22.57 -16.89 21.01
C THR A 10 23.85 -16.35 20.40
N GLY A 11 24.45 -15.30 20.98
CA GLY A 11 25.57 -14.56 20.39
C GLY A 11 25.16 -13.64 19.24
N GLU A 12 23.86 -13.47 18.99
CA GLU A 12 23.33 -12.65 17.89
C GLU A 12 23.04 -11.21 18.34
N ASN A 13 23.25 -10.23 17.44
CA ASN A 13 22.85 -8.85 17.67
C ASN A 13 21.32 -8.70 17.47
N ILE A 14 20.57 -8.80 18.56
CA ILE A 14 19.11 -8.69 18.56
C ILE A 14 18.71 -7.29 19.02
N GLN A 15 17.90 -6.60 18.23
CA GLN A 15 17.40 -5.26 18.54
C GLN A 15 15.89 -5.23 18.40
N LEU A 16 15.23 -4.43 19.24
CA LEU A 16 13.81 -4.14 19.06
C LEU A 16 13.65 -3.25 17.82
N GLY A 17 12.84 -3.69 16.87
CA GLY A 17 12.49 -2.91 15.69
C GLY A 17 11.49 -1.79 16.01
N GLU A 18 10.89 -1.24 14.97
CA GLU A 18 9.88 -0.21 15.12
C GLU A 18 8.58 -0.78 15.73
N ALA A 19 7.95 0.01 16.59
CA ALA A 19 6.64 -0.29 17.17
C ALA A 19 5.64 0.79 16.78
N PHE A 20 4.42 0.35 16.42
CA PHE A 20 3.34 1.24 16.04
C PHE A 20 2.10 0.95 16.88
N LEU A 21 1.40 1.99 17.29
CA LEU A 21 0.09 1.89 17.91
C LEU A 21 -0.95 2.38 16.91
N VAL A 22 -1.89 1.51 16.53
CA VAL A 22 -3.01 1.84 15.65
C VAL A 22 -4.30 1.80 16.48
N SER A 23 -5.10 2.87 16.39
CA SER A 23 -6.35 3.00 17.17
C SER A 23 -7.57 3.25 16.27
N GLY A 24 -8.66 2.54 16.52
CA GLY A 24 -9.90 2.67 15.76
C GLY A 24 -11.02 1.80 16.29
N GLU A 25 -12.19 1.96 15.68
CA GLU A 25 -13.41 1.22 16.03
C GLU A 25 -13.33 -0.23 15.53
N VAL A 26 -12.93 -0.41 14.28
CA VAL A 26 -12.80 -1.71 13.62
C VAL A 26 -11.34 -1.91 13.21
N ILE A 27 -10.68 -2.89 13.79
CA ILE A 27 -9.27 -3.20 13.55
C ILE A 27 -9.14 -4.60 13.00
N GLY A 28 -8.35 -4.74 11.93
CA GLY A 28 -7.96 -6.02 11.36
C GLY A 28 -6.45 -6.07 11.12
N SER A 29 -5.87 -7.25 11.25
CA SER A 29 -4.45 -7.46 11.00
C SER A 29 -4.19 -8.73 10.20
N TYR A 30 -3.07 -8.74 9.49
CA TYR A 30 -2.61 -9.90 8.75
C TYR A 30 -1.09 -10.01 8.82
N VAL A 31 -0.60 -11.23 9.08
CA VAL A 31 0.82 -11.55 9.08
C VAL A 31 1.09 -12.58 7.99
N HIS A 32 2.04 -12.27 7.11
CA HIS A 32 2.45 -13.17 6.04
C HIS A 32 3.86 -13.70 6.30
N ASN A 33 3.97 -15.02 6.37
CA ASN A 33 5.22 -15.78 6.52
C ASN A 33 6.11 -15.32 7.69
N ASN A 34 5.53 -14.76 8.76
CA ASN A 34 6.23 -14.15 9.90
C ASN A 34 7.25 -13.06 9.50
N LYS A 35 7.13 -12.48 8.30
CA LYS A 35 8.05 -11.45 7.79
C LYS A 35 7.37 -10.11 7.57
N THR A 36 6.11 -10.11 7.15
CA THR A 36 5.35 -8.88 6.91
C THR A 36 4.11 -8.88 7.78
N GLY A 37 3.91 -7.82 8.55
CA GLY A 37 2.71 -7.56 9.33
C GLY A 37 2.00 -6.31 8.83
N VAL A 38 0.68 -6.37 8.72
CA VAL A 38 -0.16 -5.21 8.41
C VAL A 38 -1.28 -5.09 9.43
N ILE A 39 -1.55 -3.86 9.87
CA ILE A 39 -2.70 -3.49 10.67
C ILE A 39 -3.50 -2.43 9.90
N VAL A 40 -4.81 -2.61 9.84
CA VAL A 40 -5.77 -1.68 9.21
C VAL A 40 -6.81 -1.29 10.25
N SER A 41 -7.07 0.01 10.34
CA SER A 41 -8.11 0.62 11.15
C SER A 41 -9.17 1.22 10.22
N LEU A 42 -10.43 0.86 10.45
CA LEU A 42 -11.58 1.37 9.72
C LEU A 42 -12.53 2.14 10.64
N THR A 43 -13.28 3.06 10.03
CA THR A 43 -14.59 3.48 10.55
C THR A 43 -15.68 2.72 9.80
N GLY A 44 -16.67 2.20 10.50
CA GLY A 44 -17.68 1.30 9.91
C GLY A 44 -17.13 -0.05 9.44
N GLY A 45 -17.94 -0.80 8.69
CA GLY A 45 -17.57 -2.13 8.17
C GLY A 45 -17.44 -3.21 9.24
N SER A 46 -16.56 -4.19 9.01
CA SER A 46 -16.34 -5.33 9.91
C SER A 46 -14.85 -5.67 10.08
N THR A 47 -14.53 -6.43 11.13
CA THR A 47 -13.16 -6.92 11.41
C THR A 47 -12.62 -7.80 10.29
N GLU A 48 -13.49 -8.57 9.64
CA GLU A 48 -13.17 -9.41 8.49
C GLU A 48 -12.77 -8.54 7.29
N LEU A 49 -13.53 -7.48 7.01
CA LEU A 49 -13.17 -6.53 5.95
C LEU A 49 -11.81 -5.87 6.22
N ALA A 50 -11.57 -5.42 7.46
CA ALA A 50 -10.28 -4.83 7.83
C ALA A 50 -9.12 -5.83 7.67
N ARG A 51 -9.31 -7.09 8.07
CA ARG A 51 -8.32 -8.17 7.89
C ARG A 51 -8.06 -8.45 6.40
N ASP A 52 -9.11 -8.43 5.60
CA ASP A 52 -9.01 -8.67 4.16
C ASP A 52 -8.26 -7.55 3.43
N ILE A 53 -8.48 -6.30 3.84
CA ILE A 53 -7.70 -5.16 3.38
C ILE A 53 -6.24 -5.28 3.86
N ALA A 54 -5.99 -5.73 5.10
CA ALA A 54 -4.62 -5.97 5.59
C ALA A 54 -3.88 -7.03 4.77
N MET A 55 -4.58 -8.09 4.35
CA MET A 55 -4.05 -9.09 3.42
C MET A 55 -3.77 -8.49 2.05
N HIS A 56 -4.68 -7.67 1.53
CA HIS A 56 -4.50 -6.95 0.28
C HIS A 56 -3.26 -6.05 0.29
N VAL A 57 -3.11 -5.21 1.33
CA VAL A 57 -1.96 -4.31 1.49
C VAL A 57 -0.66 -5.10 1.58
N THR A 58 -0.66 -6.26 2.24
CA THR A 58 0.51 -7.15 2.28
C THR A 58 0.95 -7.59 0.88
N ALA A 59 -0.01 -7.94 0.02
CA ALA A 59 0.26 -8.43 -1.34
C ALA A 59 0.59 -7.29 -2.32
N MET A 60 -0.24 -6.25 -2.36
CA MET A 60 -0.21 -5.20 -3.38
C MET A 60 0.73 -4.04 -3.04
N ARG A 61 1.09 -3.88 -1.77
CA ARG A 61 2.05 -2.88 -1.28
C ARG A 61 1.75 -1.46 -1.82
N PRO A 62 0.52 -0.96 -1.64
CA PRO A 62 0.22 0.44 -1.98
C PRO A 62 1.14 1.38 -1.20
N GLU A 63 1.49 2.48 -1.84
CA GLU A 63 2.27 3.57 -1.24
C GLU A 63 1.36 4.68 -0.71
N TYR A 64 0.17 4.81 -1.29
CA TYR A 64 -0.83 5.80 -0.94
C TYR A 64 -2.14 5.09 -0.59
N ILE A 65 -2.90 5.64 0.35
CA ILE A 65 -4.27 5.22 0.60
C ILE A 65 -5.15 5.71 -0.55
N SER A 66 -5.08 7.00 -0.86
CA SER A 66 -5.94 7.66 -1.85
C SER A 66 -5.14 8.60 -2.76
N GLN A 67 -5.73 9.05 -3.87
CA GLN A 67 -5.03 9.90 -4.83
C GLN A 67 -4.70 11.29 -4.26
N GLU A 68 -5.44 11.73 -3.25
CA GLU A 68 -5.24 13.01 -2.57
C GLU A 68 -3.94 13.05 -1.77
N GLU A 69 -3.36 11.90 -1.41
CA GLU A 69 -2.05 11.82 -0.75
C GLU A 69 -0.88 12.04 -1.73
N ILE A 70 -1.16 11.98 -3.04
CA ILE A 70 -0.13 12.11 -4.08
C ILE A 70 0.12 13.60 -4.36
N THR A 71 1.27 14.09 -3.88
CA THR A 71 1.68 15.48 -4.08
C THR A 71 2.04 15.78 -5.54
N GLU A 72 1.97 17.06 -5.91
CA GLU A 72 2.39 17.50 -7.26
C GLU A 72 3.88 17.25 -7.52
N ASP A 73 4.72 17.32 -6.49
CA ASP A 73 6.15 17.00 -6.62
C ASP A 73 6.36 15.53 -7.01
N VAL A 74 5.64 14.60 -6.37
CA VAL A 74 5.68 13.18 -6.74
C VAL A 74 5.20 12.98 -8.18
N LYS A 75 4.09 13.63 -8.58
CA LYS A 75 3.57 13.56 -9.95
C LYS A 75 4.58 14.07 -10.97
N LYS A 76 5.26 15.18 -10.66
CA LYS A 76 6.29 15.76 -11.51
C LYS A 76 7.50 14.83 -11.63
N THR A 77 8.01 14.33 -10.51
CA THR A 77 9.15 13.39 -10.50
C THR A 77 8.83 12.14 -11.33
N MET A 78 7.66 11.54 -11.14
CA MET A 78 7.27 10.35 -11.91
C MET A 78 7.05 10.66 -13.39
N ARG A 79 6.50 11.84 -13.72
CA ARG A 79 6.40 12.31 -15.11
C ARG A 79 7.77 12.39 -15.77
N GLU A 80 8.76 13.03 -15.13
CA GLU A 80 10.11 13.16 -15.68
C GLU A 80 10.79 11.80 -15.90
N ILE A 81 10.56 10.84 -15.00
CA ILE A 81 11.05 9.47 -15.14
C ILE A 81 10.43 8.80 -16.38
N PHE A 82 9.11 8.83 -16.52
CA PHE A 82 8.43 8.19 -17.64
C PHE A 82 8.62 8.92 -18.98
N GLU A 83 8.83 10.24 -18.97
CA GLU A 83 9.19 11.00 -20.17
C GLU A 83 10.53 10.52 -20.73
N LYS A 84 11.53 10.29 -19.87
CA LYS A 84 12.82 9.73 -20.28
C LYS A 84 12.68 8.33 -20.88
N GLU A 85 11.81 7.49 -20.33
CA GLU A 85 11.53 6.16 -20.89
C GLU A 85 10.89 6.23 -22.29
N VAL A 86 9.96 7.16 -22.49
CA VAL A 86 9.22 7.28 -23.76
C VAL A 86 10.02 8.05 -24.83
N ALA A 87 10.98 8.90 -24.44
CA ALA A 87 11.78 9.70 -25.35
C ALA A 87 12.50 8.84 -26.41
N GLY A 88 13.02 7.67 -26.01
CA GLY A 88 13.75 6.75 -26.89
C GLY A 88 12.89 5.88 -27.82
N VAL A 89 11.56 5.99 -27.75
CA VAL A 89 10.65 5.22 -28.61
C VAL A 89 10.52 5.91 -29.97
N ASP A 90 10.67 5.21 -31.09
CA ASP A 90 10.48 5.79 -32.42
C ASP A 90 8.99 5.85 -32.80
N LYS A 91 8.29 6.86 -32.27
CA LYS A 91 6.86 7.11 -32.49
C LYS A 91 6.57 8.62 -32.55
N PRO A 92 5.46 9.05 -33.18
CA PRO A 92 5.05 10.45 -33.19
C PRO A 92 4.83 11.03 -31.78
N ALA A 93 5.03 12.34 -31.63
CA ALA A 93 4.93 13.05 -30.34
C ALA A 93 3.58 12.83 -29.64
N GLU A 94 2.47 12.86 -30.39
CA GLU A 94 1.13 12.60 -29.84
C GLU A 94 1.00 11.19 -29.25
N ILE A 95 1.64 10.19 -29.88
CA ILE A 95 1.63 8.81 -29.38
C ILE A 95 2.52 8.69 -28.14
N LYS A 96 3.66 9.37 -28.12
CA LYS A 96 4.53 9.45 -26.92
C LYS A 96 3.80 10.08 -25.74
N GLU A 97 3.06 11.15 -25.96
CA GLU A 97 2.26 11.80 -24.92
C GLU A 97 1.16 10.87 -24.38
N LYS A 98 0.41 10.19 -25.25
CA LYS A 98 -0.58 9.19 -24.83
C LYS A 98 0.07 8.03 -24.04
N MET A 99 1.26 7.59 -24.43
CA MET A 99 2.02 6.56 -23.70
C MET A 99 2.44 7.03 -22.31
N LEU A 100 2.93 8.27 -22.19
CA LEU A 100 3.29 8.88 -20.92
C LEU A 100 2.10 8.96 -19.97
N LEU A 101 0.98 9.50 -20.45
CA LEU A 101 -0.26 9.61 -19.65
C LEU A 101 -0.76 8.24 -19.20
N GLY A 102 -0.73 7.24 -20.09
CA GLY A 102 -1.09 5.87 -19.75
C GLY A 102 -0.18 5.25 -18.69
N LYS A 103 1.14 5.43 -18.80
CA LYS A 103 2.11 4.97 -17.79
C LYS A 103 1.87 5.62 -16.42
N MET A 104 1.67 6.94 -16.39
CA MET A 104 1.37 7.66 -15.15
C MET A 104 0.07 7.16 -14.52
N ALA A 105 -1.00 7.02 -15.31
CA ALA A 105 -2.28 6.54 -14.82
C ALA A 105 -2.18 5.12 -14.23
N THR A 106 -1.51 4.19 -14.93
CA THR A 106 -1.29 2.83 -14.44
C THR A 106 -0.46 2.83 -13.17
N TYR A 107 0.64 3.58 -13.13
CA TYR A 107 1.52 3.65 -11.96
C TYR A 107 0.77 4.13 -10.71
N PHE A 108 0.07 5.26 -10.78
CA PHE A 108 -0.65 5.77 -9.61
C PHE A 108 -1.83 4.91 -9.21
N LYS A 109 -2.52 4.29 -10.17
CA LYS A 109 -3.56 3.29 -9.89
C LYS A 109 -3.01 2.08 -9.14
N GLU A 110 -1.84 1.58 -9.52
CA GLU A 110 -1.18 0.46 -8.85
C GLU A 110 -0.57 0.83 -7.50
N LYS A 111 -0.31 2.11 -7.24
CA LYS A 111 0.25 2.60 -5.97
C LYS A 111 -0.76 3.12 -4.98
N THR A 112 -2.03 3.27 -5.39
CA THR A 112 -3.09 3.83 -4.56
C THR A 112 -4.07 2.73 -4.12
N LEU A 113 -4.15 2.46 -2.82
CA LEU A 113 -4.94 1.37 -2.25
C LEU A 113 -6.39 1.40 -2.73
N LEU A 114 -7.07 2.54 -2.67
CA LEU A 114 -8.48 2.64 -3.05
C LEU A 114 -8.74 2.36 -4.55
N ASP A 115 -7.73 2.51 -5.40
CA ASP A 115 -7.81 2.30 -6.85
C ASP A 115 -7.39 0.88 -7.29
N GLN A 116 -6.72 0.14 -6.41
CA GLN A 116 -6.28 -1.23 -6.66
C GLN A 116 -7.48 -2.17 -6.78
N SER A 117 -7.40 -3.12 -7.72
CA SER A 117 -8.37 -4.21 -7.82
C SER A 117 -8.21 -5.15 -6.62
N PHE A 118 -9.30 -5.45 -5.93
CA PHE A 118 -9.26 -6.21 -4.69
C PHE A 118 -8.83 -7.66 -4.95
N ILE A 119 -7.83 -8.14 -4.21
CA ILE A 119 -7.11 -9.38 -4.56
C ILE A 119 -7.94 -10.66 -4.41
N LYS A 120 -9.03 -10.63 -3.63
CA LYS A 120 -9.84 -11.84 -3.41
C LYS A 120 -10.85 -12.09 -4.53
N ASP A 121 -11.44 -11.03 -5.08
CA ASP A 121 -12.47 -11.16 -6.13
C ASP A 121 -11.98 -10.64 -7.50
N GLY A 122 -11.11 -9.64 -7.53
CA GLY A 122 -10.60 -9.01 -8.76
C GLY A 122 -11.65 -8.20 -9.52
N GLU A 123 -12.89 -8.14 -9.03
CA GLU A 123 -14.05 -7.58 -9.75
C GLU A 123 -14.28 -6.11 -9.43
N GLN A 124 -13.87 -5.67 -8.25
CA GLN A 124 -14.04 -4.31 -7.77
C GLN A 124 -12.76 -3.75 -7.16
N THR A 125 -12.67 -2.42 -7.09
CA THR A 125 -11.56 -1.79 -6.37
C THR A 125 -11.80 -1.83 -4.86
N VAL A 126 -10.74 -1.68 -4.07
CA VAL A 126 -10.86 -1.57 -2.60
C VAL A 126 -11.75 -0.40 -2.20
N GLY A 127 -11.70 0.73 -2.92
CA GLY A 127 -12.59 1.87 -2.69
C GLY A 127 -14.07 1.51 -2.84
N LYS A 128 -14.44 0.80 -3.91
CA LYS A 128 -15.82 0.34 -4.13
C LYS A 128 -16.27 -0.69 -3.09
N LEU A 129 -15.36 -1.57 -2.66
CA LEU A 129 -15.63 -2.54 -1.60
C LEU A 129 -15.96 -1.83 -0.28
N LEU A 130 -15.17 -0.82 0.10
CA LEU A 130 -15.39 -0.01 1.30
C LEU A 130 -16.69 0.78 1.23
N GLU A 131 -16.97 1.40 0.08
CA GLU A 131 -18.21 2.17 -0.14
C GLU A 131 -19.46 1.29 0.07
N LYS A 132 -19.49 0.10 -0.55
CA LYS A 132 -20.59 -0.87 -0.37
C LYS A 132 -20.78 -1.31 1.08
N ALA A 133 -19.68 -1.37 1.84
CA ALA A 133 -19.69 -1.75 3.25
C ALA A 133 -19.94 -0.57 4.20
N GLY A 134 -20.13 0.66 3.69
CA GLY A 134 -20.26 1.86 4.51
C GLY A 134 -19.04 2.13 5.38
N ALA A 135 -17.84 1.74 4.89
CA ALA A 135 -16.60 1.79 5.65
C ALA A 135 -15.61 2.80 5.06
N LYS A 136 -14.69 3.29 5.88
CA LYS A 136 -13.55 4.11 5.44
C LYS A 136 -12.27 3.69 6.14
N ILE A 137 -11.16 3.79 5.42
CA ILE A 137 -9.84 3.57 6.01
C ILE A 137 -9.48 4.79 6.86
N LYS A 138 -9.11 4.53 8.12
CA LYS A 138 -8.59 5.54 9.03
C LYS A 138 -7.07 5.50 9.08
N GLU A 139 -6.49 4.29 9.16
CA GLU A 139 -5.04 4.12 9.25
C GLU A 139 -4.62 2.75 8.72
N VAL A 140 -3.49 2.71 8.03
CA VAL A 140 -2.83 1.47 7.60
C VAL A 140 -1.38 1.54 8.07
N LYS A 141 -0.91 0.51 8.76
CA LYS A 141 0.50 0.33 9.10
C LYS A 141 0.99 -1.01 8.58
N ARG A 142 2.02 -0.97 7.75
CA ARG A 142 2.72 -2.13 7.21
C ARG A 142 4.14 -2.11 7.73
N TYR A 143 4.59 -3.24 8.27
CA TYR A 143 5.97 -3.47 8.63
C TYR A 143 6.47 -4.75 7.96
N SER A 144 7.70 -4.72 7.46
CA SER A 144 8.34 -5.90 6.88
C SER A 144 9.78 -5.94 7.33
N ILE A 145 10.22 -7.12 7.77
CA ILE A 145 11.64 -7.45 7.96
C ILE A 145 12.26 -7.96 6.67
#